data_AF-A0A1H3JPI6-F1
#
_entry.id   AF-A0A1H3JPI6-F1
#
_cell.length_a   1.000
_cell.length_b   1.000
_cell.length_c   1.000
_cell.angle_alpha   90.00
_cell.angle_beta   90.00
_cell.angle_gamma   90.00
#
_symmetry.space_group_name_H-M   'P 1'
#
loop_
_entity.id
_entity.type
_entity.pdbx_description
1 polymer ?
#
loop_
_entity_poly.entity_id
_entity_poly.type
_entity_poly.pdbx_seq_one_letter_code
_entity_poly.pdbx_strand_id
1 'polypeptide(L)'
;MNEHDPQRPDPDTAAPASPEPPPLPPHVPDRPADASAKRWLRAVLLALLPFLGGALIGMVLRLIFNGEAGSTWAPMLTVFILLAPVAIGAVTVYLAERQRARRLRYHFFAPWLSVTLCMAGSMLFMLEGAICVVLIWPLFVVFGSIGGMLMGALCRWAGWSKTPTVYSLAFLPVLLTLLGVGHDEPWRIERVERSVLVQAAPAAVWRQLLDADHIRAAEVDRAWMYRIGVPTPLAGLTHEDAAGLTREVRMGKGIHFRQRSADWQPGRYVQWQYQFAPDSIPRGALDDHVEIGGRYFDLTGTRYTLVPRGAATELRIRMDYRVSTGFNWYAAPLARWLIGDFSDTILAFYRHRAEAAAAS
;
A
#
# COMPACT_ATOMS: atom_id res chain seq x y z
N MET A 1 -6.78 90.02 -91.04
CA MET A 1 -5.65 89.71 -91.94
C MET A 1 -5.51 88.20 -91.93
N ASN A 2 -5.56 87.57 -93.12
CA ASN A 2 -5.35 86.14 -93.38
C ASN A 2 -4.08 85.62 -92.66
N GLU A 3 -3.85 84.33 -92.37
CA GLU A 3 -3.85 83.20 -93.32
C GLU A 3 -3.49 81.87 -92.58
N HIS A 4 -4.01 80.75 -93.09
CA HIS A 4 -3.43 79.40 -93.19
C HIS A 4 -3.06 78.51 -91.96
N ASP A 5 -3.76 77.37 -91.90
CA ASP A 5 -3.50 76.05 -91.29
C ASP A 5 -2.27 75.36 -91.97
N PRO A 6 -1.47 74.45 -91.33
CA PRO A 6 -1.88 73.04 -91.18
C PRO A 6 -1.25 72.20 -90.02
N GLN A 7 -1.90 71.05 -89.77
CA GLN A 7 -1.39 69.74 -89.31
C GLN A 7 -1.72 69.24 -87.87
N ARG A 8 -2.66 68.29 -87.85
CA ARG A 8 -2.88 67.23 -86.83
C ARG A 8 -1.72 66.23 -86.77
N PRO A 9 -1.47 65.65 -85.58
CA PRO A 9 -1.12 64.23 -85.43
C PRO A 9 -2.23 63.44 -84.69
N ASP A 10 -2.32 62.15 -85.01
CA ASP A 10 -3.27 61.16 -84.50
C ASP A 10 -3.19 60.92 -82.97
N PRO A 11 -4.31 60.61 -82.30
CA PRO A 11 -4.34 60.31 -80.87
C PRO A 11 -4.43 58.79 -80.66
N ASP A 12 -3.33 58.04 -80.75
CA ASP A 12 -3.34 56.66 -80.24
C ASP A 12 -1.94 56.13 -79.96
N THR A 13 -1.49 56.31 -78.72
CA THR A 13 -0.49 55.42 -78.10
C THR A 13 -0.66 55.44 -76.58
N ALA A 14 -1.70 54.75 -76.09
CA ALA A 14 -1.84 54.44 -74.68
C ALA A 14 -0.91 53.27 -74.31
N ALA A 15 -0.11 53.44 -73.24
CA ALA A 15 0.77 52.42 -72.69
C ALA A 15 -0.04 51.21 -72.15
N PRO A 16 0.50 49.98 -72.19
CA PRO A 16 -0.21 48.81 -71.69
C PRO A 16 -0.35 48.86 -70.16
N ALA A 17 -1.58 48.67 -69.68
CA ALA A 17 -1.90 48.60 -68.26
C ALA A 17 -1.32 47.33 -67.61
N SER A 18 -0.66 47.51 -66.45
CA SER A 18 -0.16 46.41 -65.62
C SER A 18 -1.31 45.53 -65.12
N PRO A 19 -1.16 44.19 -65.08
CA PRO A 19 -2.20 43.31 -64.58
C PRO A 19 -2.43 43.51 -63.08
N GLU A 20 -3.70 43.59 -62.69
CA GLU A 20 -4.17 43.76 -61.31
C GLU A 20 -3.73 42.55 -60.45
N PRO A 21 -3.18 42.75 -59.23
CA PRO A 21 -2.74 41.66 -58.39
C PRO A 21 -3.95 40.84 -57.89
N PRO A 22 -3.80 39.50 -57.73
CA PRO A 22 -4.90 38.64 -57.31
C PRO A 22 -5.41 39.03 -55.90
N PRO A 23 -6.72 38.86 -55.63
CA PRO A 23 -7.30 39.24 -54.34
C PRO A 23 -6.64 38.45 -53.20
N LEU A 24 -6.29 39.16 -52.13
CA LEU A 24 -5.72 38.57 -50.93
C LEU A 24 -6.67 37.49 -50.38
N PRO A 25 -6.15 36.33 -49.95
CA PRO A 25 -6.97 35.31 -49.32
C PRO A 25 -7.67 35.88 -48.09
N PRO A 26 -8.90 35.43 -47.78
CA PRO A 26 -9.65 35.92 -46.63
C PRO A 26 -8.82 35.71 -45.36
N HIS A 27 -8.69 36.78 -44.55
CA HIS A 27 -8.03 36.72 -43.26
C HIS A 27 -8.77 35.71 -42.38
N VAL A 28 -8.19 34.52 -42.20
CA VAL A 28 -8.65 33.58 -41.19
C VAL A 28 -8.19 34.18 -39.85
N PRO A 29 -9.08 34.59 -38.95
CA PRO A 29 -8.65 35.09 -37.66
C PRO A 29 -7.90 33.96 -36.94
N ASP A 30 -6.71 34.26 -36.43
CA ASP A 30 -5.95 33.34 -35.59
C ASP A 30 -6.87 32.85 -34.45
N ARG A 31 -7.17 31.54 -34.41
CA ARG A 31 -7.91 30.96 -33.29
C ARG A 31 -7.10 31.25 -32.03
N PRO A 32 -7.65 31.96 -31.02
CA PRO A 32 -6.88 32.34 -29.86
C PRO A 32 -6.41 31.06 -29.15
N ALA A 33 -5.09 30.87 -29.08
CA ALA A 33 -4.45 29.71 -28.44
C ALA A 33 -4.99 29.48 -27.00
N ASP A 34 -5.35 30.56 -26.30
CA ASP A 34 -5.96 30.57 -24.97
C ASP A 34 -7.31 29.81 -24.89
N ALA A 35 -8.16 29.90 -25.92
CA ALA A 35 -9.43 29.16 -25.96
C ALA A 35 -9.22 27.64 -26.09
N SER A 36 -8.16 27.23 -26.78
CA SER A 36 -7.79 25.82 -26.93
C SER A 36 -7.23 25.23 -25.63
N ALA A 37 -6.38 25.98 -24.92
CA ALA A 37 -5.81 25.60 -23.64
C ALA A 37 -6.89 25.46 -22.55
N LYS A 38 -7.80 26.44 -22.45
CA LYS A 38 -8.93 26.38 -21.51
C LYS A 38 -9.86 25.20 -21.77
N ARG A 39 -10.11 24.85 -23.03
CA ARG A 39 -10.95 23.69 -23.39
C ARG A 39 -10.27 22.37 -23.06
N TRP A 40 -8.96 22.26 -23.30
CA TRP A 40 -8.17 21.08 -22.92
C TRP A 40 -8.12 20.91 -21.39
N LEU A 41 -7.83 21.97 -20.64
CA LEU A 41 -7.86 21.97 -19.16
C LEU A 41 -9.22 21.51 -18.62
N ARG A 42 -10.32 22.04 -19.14
CA ARG A 42 -11.68 21.61 -18.75
C ARG A 42 -11.92 20.13 -19.04
N ALA A 43 -11.49 19.63 -20.19
CA ALA A 43 -11.62 18.22 -20.54
C ALA A 43 -10.83 17.31 -19.59
N VAL A 44 -9.60 17.70 -19.24
CA VAL A 44 -8.76 16.99 -18.27
C VAL A 44 -9.40 17.00 -16.89
N LEU A 45 -9.85 18.16 -16.41
CA LEU A 45 -10.52 18.28 -15.11
C LEU A 45 -11.79 17.42 -15.03
N LEU A 46 -12.62 17.44 -16.06
CA LEU A 46 -13.81 16.59 -16.13
C LEU A 46 -13.44 15.11 -16.14
N ALA A 47 -12.37 14.72 -16.84
CA ALA A 47 -11.90 13.34 -16.86
C ALA A 47 -11.34 12.88 -15.49
N LEU A 48 -10.69 13.77 -14.74
CA LEU A 48 -10.11 13.47 -13.42
C LEU A 48 -11.13 13.53 -12.28
N LEU A 49 -12.20 14.31 -12.43
CA LEU A 49 -13.22 14.54 -11.41
C LEU A 49 -13.77 13.25 -10.74
N PRO A 50 -14.09 12.16 -11.46
CA PRO A 50 -14.58 10.95 -10.83
C PRO A 50 -13.55 10.30 -9.91
N PHE A 51 -12.28 10.32 -10.31
CA PHE A 51 -11.20 9.71 -9.55
C PHE A 51 -10.88 10.53 -8.30
N LEU A 52 -10.83 11.85 -8.45
CA LEU A 52 -10.63 12.77 -7.34
C LEU A 52 -11.81 12.73 -6.35
N GLY A 53 -13.05 12.65 -6.84
CA GLY A 53 -14.22 12.53 -5.98
C GLY A 53 -14.24 11.22 -5.19
N GLY A 54 -13.88 10.10 -5.83
CA GLY A 54 -13.70 8.82 -5.17
C GLY A 54 -12.58 8.84 -4.11
N ALA A 55 -11.43 9.40 -4.47
CA ALA A 55 -10.30 9.53 -3.54
C ALA A 55 -10.65 10.45 -2.35
N LEU A 56 -11.36 11.55 -2.60
CA LEU A 56 -11.79 12.50 -1.58
C LEU A 56 -12.74 11.84 -0.56
N ILE A 57 -13.74 11.08 -1.01
CA ILE A 57 -14.63 10.39 -0.06
C ILE A 57 -13.86 9.36 0.78
N GLY A 58 -12.90 8.66 0.17
CA GLY A 58 -12.00 7.75 0.88
C GLY A 58 -11.18 8.48 1.95
N MET A 59 -10.64 9.66 1.61
CA MET A 59 -9.89 10.49 2.55
C MET A 59 -10.75 10.98 3.70
N VAL A 60 -11.96 11.45 3.42
CA VAL A 60 -12.92 11.88 4.44
C VAL A 60 -13.24 10.73 5.39
N LEU A 61 -13.54 9.55 4.86
CA LEU A 61 -13.76 8.36 5.69
C LEU A 61 -12.51 8.02 6.50
N ARG A 62 -11.31 8.08 5.92
CA ARG A 62 -10.08 7.80 6.66
C ARG A 62 -9.83 8.80 7.79
N LEU A 63 -10.19 10.07 7.62
CA LEU A 63 -10.10 11.09 8.67
C LEU A 63 -11.14 10.89 9.78
N ILE A 64 -12.34 10.40 9.42
CA ILE A 64 -13.36 10.01 10.42
C ILE A 64 -12.87 8.80 11.22
N PHE A 65 -12.32 7.79 10.54
CA PHE A 65 -11.78 6.57 11.13
C PHE A 65 -10.29 6.72 11.49
N ASN A 66 -9.97 7.71 12.32
CA ASN A 66 -8.59 8.03 12.75
C ASN A 66 -8.38 7.83 14.26
N GLY A 67 -9.18 6.97 14.89
CA GLY A 67 -9.04 6.67 16.31
C GLY A 67 -7.89 5.70 16.63
N GLU A 68 -7.47 5.66 17.88
CA GLU A 68 -6.47 4.72 18.39
C GLU A 68 -6.96 3.26 18.30
N ALA A 69 -6.03 2.30 18.43
CA ALA A 69 -6.34 0.89 18.41
C ALA A 69 -7.41 0.50 19.46
N GLY A 70 -8.48 -0.17 19.01
CA GLY A 70 -9.60 -0.58 19.85
C GLY A 70 -10.65 0.51 20.13
N SER A 71 -10.47 1.72 19.61
CA SER A 71 -11.49 2.77 19.68
C SER A 71 -12.67 2.53 18.73
N THR A 72 -13.80 3.19 18.99
CA THR A 72 -15.02 3.14 18.14
C THR A 72 -14.78 3.65 16.71
N TRP A 73 -13.69 4.39 16.47
CA TRP A 73 -13.37 4.96 15.17
C TRP A 73 -11.98 4.50 14.68
N ALA A 74 -11.54 3.31 15.12
CA ALA A 74 -10.25 2.77 14.70
C ALA A 74 -10.24 2.45 13.18
N PRO A 75 -9.14 2.73 12.47
CA PRO A 75 -9.00 2.38 11.05
C PRO A 75 -8.94 0.87 10.80
N MET A 76 -8.72 0.07 11.84
CA MET A 76 -8.74 -1.40 11.77
C MET A 76 -10.15 -2.00 11.95
N LEU A 77 -11.21 -1.18 11.98
CA LEU A 77 -12.58 -1.68 12.04
C LEU A 77 -12.98 -2.38 10.75
N THR A 78 -13.63 -3.53 10.89
CA THR A 78 -14.11 -4.33 9.74
C THR A 78 -15.03 -3.55 8.83
N VAL A 79 -15.93 -2.75 9.42
CA VAL A 79 -16.86 -1.90 8.66
C VAL A 79 -16.11 -0.89 7.81
N PHE A 80 -15.07 -0.24 8.34
CA PHE A 80 -14.25 0.68 7.57
C PHE A 80 -13.49 -0.06 6.45
N ILE A 81 -12.77 -1.13 6.80
CA ILE A 81 -11.92 -1.89 5.87
C ILE A 81 -12.71 -2.44 4.68
N LEU A 82 -13.96 -2.89 4.89
CA LEU A 82 -14.78 -3.46 3.81
C LEU A 82 -15.62 -2.40 3.07
N LEU A 83 -16.16 -1.40 3.76
CA LEU A 83 -17.14 -0.48 3.15
C LEU A 83 -16.54 0.84 2.67
N ALA A 84 -15.41 1.31 3.23
CA ALA A 84 -14.73 2.48 2.68
C ALA A 84 -14.31 2.29 1.20
N PRO A 85 -13.65 1.17 0.79
CA PRO A 85 -13.37 0.95 -0.62
C PRO A 85 -14.63 0.83 -1.48
N VAL A 86 -15.71 0.22 -0.97
CA VAL A 86 -17.00 0.18 -1.67
C VAL A 86 -17.54 1.59 -1.92
N ALA A 87 -17.49 2.48 -0.93
CA ALA A 87 -17.87 3.88 -1.06
C ALA A 87 -17.01 4.63 -2.09
N ILE A 88 -15.68 4.45 -2.05
CA ILE A 88 -14.74 5.02 -3.04
C ILE A 88 -15.13 4.60 -4.46
N GLY A 89 -15.35 3.30 -4.67
CA GLY A 89 -15.71 2.74 -5.98
C GLY A 89 -17.08 3.23 -6.45
N ALA A 90 -18.07 3.26 -5.56
CA ALA A 90 -19.41 3.74 -5.85
C ALA A 90 -19.41 5.21 -6.27
N VAL A 91 -18.75 6.10 -5.51
CA VAL A 91 -18.66 7.53 -5.85
C VAL A 91 -17.91 7.73 -7.18
N THR A 92 -16.82 7.00 -7.40
CA THR A 92 -16.05 7.07 -8.65
C THR A 92 -16.92 6.75 -9.86
N VAL A 93 -17.67 5.65 -9.81
CA VAL A 93 -18.50 5.22 -10.95
C VAL A 93 -19.70 6.14 -11.12
N TYR A 94 -20.34 6.56 -10.04
CA TYR A 94 -21.46 7.49 -10.10
C TYR A 94 -21.10 8.80 -10.81
N LEU A 95 -20.00 9.44 -10.41
CA LEU A 95 -19.54 10.68 -11.03
C LEU A 95 -19.19 10.47 -12.51
N ALA A 96 -18.62 9.31 -12.87
CA ALA A 96 -18.28 8.99 -14.25
C ALA A 96 -19.51 8.74 -15.13
N GLU A 97 -20.55 8.09 -14.61
CA GLU A 97 -21.83 7.82 -15.29
C GLU A 97 -22.63 9.11 -15.50
N ARG A 98 -22.59 10.06 -14.55
CA ARG A 98 -23.23 11.39 -14.72
C ARG A 98 -22.67 12.19 -15.89
N GLN A 99 -21.42 11.95 -16.28
CA GLN A 99 -20.79 12.63 -17.41
C GLN A 99 -21.13 11.94 -18.74
N ARG A 100 -21.04 10.61 -18.77
CA ARG A 100 -21.36 9.77 -19.93
C ARG A 100 -21.52 8.32 -19.49
N ALA A 101 -22.38 7.58 -20.18
CA ALA A 101 -22.53 6.14 -19.96
C ALA A 101 -21.18 5.41 -20.10
N ARG A 102 -20.86 4.52 -19.14
CA ARG A 102 -19.62 3.75 -19.12
C ARG A 102 -19.87 2.25 -19.32
N ARG A 103 -18.85 1.58 -19.84
CA ARG A 103 -18.85 0.12 -20.04
C ARG A 103 -18.55 -0.59 -18.73
N LEU A 104 -18.95 -1.86 -18.60
CA LEU A 104 -18.73 -2.67 -17.39
C LEU A 104 -17.25 -2.73 -16.96
N ARG A 105 -16.32 -2.80 -17.94
CA ARG A 105 -14.88 -2.74 -17.67
C ARG A 105 -14.45 -1.49 -16.91
N TYR A 106 -15.10 -0.35 -17.17
CA TYR A 106 -14.82 0.90 -16.49
C TYR A 106 -15.29 0.82 -15.03
N HIS A 107 -16.46 0.22 -14.78
CA HIS A 107 -16.98 0.04 -13.42
C HIS A 107 -16.06 -0.81 -12.55
N PHE A 108 -15.40 -1.81 -13.14
CA PHE A 108 -14.45 -2.67 -12.45
C PHE A 108 -13.10 -1.99 -12.20
N PHE A 109 -12.48 -1.39 -13.22
CA PHE A 109 -11.10 -0.88 -13.13
C PHE A 109 -10.97 0.59 -12.71
N ALA A 110 -11.96 1.45 -12.94
CA ALA A 110 -11.88 2.86 -12.56
C ALA A 110 -11.65 3.09 -11.05
N PRO A 111 -12.29 2.31 -10.14
CA PRO A 111 -12.03 2.43 -8.71
C PRO A 111 -10.58 2.24 -8.31
N TRP A 112 -9.77 1.49 -9.07
CA TRP A 112 -8.38 1.19 -8.72
C TRP A 112 -7.54 2.47 -8.65
N LEU A 113 -7.78 3.41 -9.58
CA LEU A 113 -7.10 4.69 -9.57
C LEU A 113 -7.54 5.54 -8.38
N SER A 114 -8.83 5.61 -8.07
CA SER A 114 -9.35 6.36 -6.91
C SER A 114 -8.84 5.80 -5.57
N VAL A 115 -8.82 4.47 -5.43
CA VAL A 115 -8.25 3.79 -4.26
C VAL A 115 -6.77 4.11 -4.14
N THR A 116 -6.01 4.02 -5.24
CA THR A 116 -4.57 4.33 -5.24
C THR A 116 -4.30 5.79 -4.90
N LEU A 117 -5.10 6.73 -5.41
CA LEU A 117 -5.02 8.15 -5.06
C LEU A 117 -5.38 8.40 -3.59
N CYS A 118 -6.37 7.70 -3.05
CA CYS A 118 -6.72 7.76 -1.63
C CYS A 118 -5.55 7.28 -0.76
N MET A 119 -4.94 6.15 -1.10
CA MET A 119 -3.78 5.58 -0.38
C MET A 119 -2.54 6.48 -0.48
N ALA A 120 -2.26 7.04 -1.66
CA ALA A 120 -1.19 8.01 -1.82
C ALA A 120 -1.44 9.27 -0.98
N GLY A 121 -2.70 9.73 -0.92
CA GLY A 121 -3.11 10.83 -0.06
C GLY A 121 -2.92 10.52 1.44
N SER A 122 -3.27 9.32 1.90
CA SER A 122 -3.15 8.97 3.32
C SER A 122 -1.68 8.91 3.74
N MET A 123 -0.81 8.40 2.88
CA MET A 123 0.64 8.47 3.08
C MET A 123 1.17 9.92 3.10
N LEU A 124 0.68 10.79 2.21
CA LEU A 124 1.09 12.19 2.16
C LEU A 124 0.72 12.95 3.44
N PHE A 125 -0.41 12.62 4.05
CA PHE A 125 -0.84 13.16 5.35
C PHE A 125 -0.25 12.39 6.55
N MET A 126 0.67 11.45 6.31
CA MET A 126 1.28 10.57 7.32
C MET A 126 0.26 9.84 8.20
N LEU A 127 -0.91 9.53 7.62
CA LEU A 127 -1.98 8.78 8.29
C LEU A 127 -1.72 7.27 8.24
N GLU A 128 -0.94 6.76 7.30
CA GLU A 128 -0.67 5.33 7.17
C GLU A 128 0.81 5.10 6.85
N GLY A 129 1.37 4.01 7.39
CA GLY A 129 2.67 3.53 6.99
C GLY A 129 2.62 2.88 5.60
N ALA A 130 3.75 2.91 4.90
CA ALA A 130 3.87 2.26 3.60
C ALA A 130 3.55 0.75 3.66
N ILE A 131 3.86 0.10 4.79
CA ILE A 131 3.60 -1.33 5.02
C ILE A 131 2.10 -1.60 4.97
N CYS A 132 1.28 -0.90 5.77
CA CYS A 132 -0.16 -1.12 5.79
C CYS A 132 -0.81 -0.85 4.43
N VAL A 133 -0.39 0.21 3.73
CA VAL A 133 -0.88 0.49 2.37
C VAL A 133 -0.60 -0.67 1.42
N VAL A 134 0.63 -1.18 1.36
CA VAL A 134 0.97 -2.30 0.48
C VAL A 134 0.16 -3.55 0.82
N LEU A 135 -0.01 -3.82 2.12
CA LEU A 135 -0.75 -4.98 2.58
C LEU A 135 -2.25 -4.86 2.29
N ILE A 136 -2.89 -3.72 2.53
CA ILE A 136 -4.35 -3.56 2.43
C ILE A 136 -4.83 -3.20 1.01
N TRP A 137 -3.96 -2.61 0.18
CA TRP A 137 -4.32 -2.15 -1.16
C TRP A 137 -5.00 -3.22 -2.03
N PRO A 138 -4.53 -4.49 -2.09
CA PRO A 138 -5.20 -5.54 -2.85
C PRO A 138 -6.65 -5.77 -2.42
N LEU A 139 -6.92 -5.70 -1.12
CA LEU A 139 -8.27 -5.82 -0.58
C LEU A 139 -9.13 -4.63 -1.00
N PHE A 140 -8.59 -3.41 -0.88
CA PHE A 140 -9.32 -2.19 -1.21
C PHE A 140 -9.67 -2.08 -2.70
N VAL A 141 -8.80 -2.51 -3.61
CA VAL A 141 -9.14 -2.49 -5.05
C VAL A 141 -10.23 -3.51 -5.38
N VAL A 142 -10.25 -4.68 -4.73
CA VAL A 142 -11.31 -5.69 -4.91
C VAL A 142 -12.66 -5.14 -4.42
N PHE A 143 -12.73 -4.65 -3.19
CA PHE A 143 -13.97 -4.08 -2.66
C PHE A 143 -14.38 -2.79 -3.37
N GLY A 144 -13.42 -2.01 -3.86
CA GLY A 144 -13.66 -0.85 -4.73
C GLY A 144 -14.29 -1.26 -6.06
N SER A 145 -13.83 -2.33 -6.69
CA SER A 145 -14.45 -2.89 -7.88
C SER A 145 -15.89 -3.36 -7.61
N ILE A 146 -16.14 -4.00 -6.46
CA ILE A 146 -17.51 -4.38 -6.05
C ILE A 146 -18.40 -3.13 -5.94
N GLY A 147 -17.96 -2.09 -5.24
CA GLY A 147 -18.71 -0.83 -5.11
C GLY A 147 -18.96 -0.14 -6.45
N GLY A 148 -17.96 -0.13 -7.33
CA GLY A 148 -18.08 0.42 -8.68
C GLY A 148 -19.08 -0.35 -9.54
N MET A 149 -19.04 -1.69 -9.51
CA MET A 149 -19.99 -2.55 -10.23
C MET A 149 -21.42 -2.40 -9.72
N LEU A 150 -21.61 -2.40 -8.39
CA LEU A 150 -22.92 -2.20 -7.77
C LEU A 150 -23.52 -0.84 -8.18
N MET A 151 -22.73 0.23 -8.12
CA MET A 151 -23.19 1.55 -8.54
C MET A 151 -23.48 1.61 -10.05
N GLY A 152 -22.65 0.98 -10.87
CA GLY A 152 -22.88 0.90 -12.32
C GLY A 152 -24.17 0.16 -12.68
N ALA A 153 -24.48 -0.92 -11.97
CA ALA A 153 -25.74 -1.66 -12.13
C ALA A 153 -26.94 -0.81 -11.68
N LEU A 154 -26.85 -0.13 -10.54
CA LEU A 154 -27.88 0.77 -10.05
C LEU A 154 -28.15 1.94 -11.01
N CYS A 155 -27.11 2.54 -11.58
CA CYS A 155 -27.24 3.62 -12.56
C CYS A 155 -28.01 3.18 -13.81
N ARG A 156 -27.78 1.94 -14.27
CA ARG A 156 -28.45 1.37 -15.45
C ARG A 156 -29.88 0.94 -15.17
N TRP A 157 -30.12 0.28 -14.03
CA TRP A 157 -31.45 -0.24 -13.69
C TRP A 157 -32.43 0.86 -13.27
N ALA A 158 -31.96 1.83 -12.48
CA ALA A 158 -32.79 2.93 -11.98
C ALA A 158 -32.94 4.11 -12.95
N GLY A 159 -32.43 3.99 -14.19
CA GLY A 159 -32.59 5.03 -15.21
C GLY A 159 -31.93 6.37 -14.86
N TRP A 160 -30.69 6.31 -14.34
CA TRP A 160 -29.91 7.37 -13.68
C TRP A 160 -30.14 7.39 -12.16
N SER A 161 -29.15 6.90 -11.41
CA SER A 161 -29.25 6.81 -9.94
C SER A 161 -29.46 8.20 -9.34
N LYS A 162 -30.52 8.36 -8.56
CA LYS A 162 -30.76 9.59 -7.80
C LYS A 162 -29.59 9.80 -6.82
N THR A 163 -29.10 11.03 -6.72
CA THR A 163 -28.01 11.44 -5.80
C THR A 163 -28.11 10.87 -4.38
N PRO A 164 -29.31 10.71 -3.77
CA PRO A 164 -29.45 10.10 -2.44
C PRO A 164 -28.84 8.71 -2.29
N THR A 165 -28.91 7.84 -3.31
CA THR A 165 -28.40 6.46 -3.22
C THR A 165 -26.89 6.41 -3.01
N VAL A 166 -26.16 7.32 -3.64
CA VAL A 166 -24.69 7.42 -3.53
C VAL A 166 -24.29 7.91 -2.16
N TYR A 167 -25.01 8.91 -1.63
CA TYR A 167 -24.78 9.43 -0.29
C TYR A 167 -25.07 8.37 0.78
N SER A 168 -26.10 7.55 0.61
CA SER A 168 -26.38 6.43 1.52
C SER A 168 -25.23 5.42 1.54
N LEU A 169 -24.69 5.03 0.38
CA LEU A 169 -23.54 4.12 0.30
C LEU A 169 -22.27 4.72 0.89
N ALA A 170 -22.02 6.01 0.66
CA ALA A 170 -20.86 6.71 1.19
C ALA A 170 -20.92 6.89 2.72
N PHE A 171 -22.12 7.09 3.27
CA PHE A 171 -22.35 7.27 4.71
C PHE A 171 -22.51 5.94 5.47
N LEU A 172 -22.75 4.84 4.76
CA LEU A 172 -22.99 3.53 5.35
C LEU A 172 -21.93 3.07 6.37
N PRO A 173 -20.60 3.24 6.14
CA PRO A 173 -19.60 2.84 7.14
C PRO A 173 -19.81 3.57 8.47
N VAL A 174 -20.09 4.88 8.41
CA VAL A 174 -20.30 5.72 9.60
C VAL A 174 -21.57 5.29 10.33
N LEU A 175 -22.68 5.07 9.61
CA LEU A 175 -23.94 4.64 10.20
C LEU A 175 -23.79 3.29 10.91
N LEU A 176 -23.15 2.31 10.28
CA LEU A 176 -22.96 0.98 10.88
C LEU A 176 -22.06 1.03 12.11
N THR A 177 -21.01 1.85 12.10
CA THR A 177 -20.18 2.08 13.27
C THR A 177 -20.96 2.72 14.41
N LEU A 178 -21.80 3.73 14.13
CA LEU A 178 -22.69 4.33 15.14
C LEU A 178 -23.69 3.32 15.74
N LEU A 179 -24.10 2.32 14.96
CA LEU A 179 -24.94 1.22 15.41
C LEU A 179 -24.16 0.11 16.14
N GLY A 180 -22.85 0.28 16.35
CA GLY A 180 -21.99 -0.68 17.04
C GLY A 180 -21.57 -1.89 16.19
N VAL A 181 -21.85 -1.90 14.89
CA VAL A 181 -21.54 -3.05 14.02
C VAL A 181 -20.03 -3.13 13.73
N GLY A 182 -19.48 -4.35 13.77
CA GLY A 182 -18.12 -4.64 13.32
C GLY A 182 -16.99 -4.35 14.30
N HIS A 183 -17.33 -4.16 15.58
CA HIS A 183 -16.37 -4.03 16.70
C HIS A 183 -15.87 -5.38 17.24
N ASP A 184 -16.39 -6.50 16.72
CA ASP A 184 -15.92 -7.81 17.09
C ASP A 184 -14.49 -8.02 16.58
N GLU A 185 -13.57 -8.33 17.50
CA GLU A 185 -12.16 -8.60 17.22
C GLU A 185 -11.81 -10.00 17.73
N PRO A 186 -12.31 -11.06 17.07
CA PRO A 186 -11.97 -12.42 17.45
C PRO A 186 -10.46 -12.60 17.36
N TRP A 187 -9.87 -13.16 18.41
CA TRP A 187 -8.45 -13.49 18.39
C TRP A 187 -8.24 -14.94 17.99
N ARG A 188 -7.15 -15.20 17.26
CA ARG A 188 -6.69 -16.54 16.90
C ARG A 188 -5.19 -16.62 17.12
N ILE A 189 -4.74 -17.71 17.72
CA ILE A 189 -3.31 -18.05 17.75
C ILE A 189 -3.01 -18.90 16.52
N GLU A 190 -2.02 -18.47 15.77
CA GLU A 190 -1.52 -19.12 14.58
C GLU A 190 -0.07 -19.57 14.80
N ARG A 191 0.36 -20.49 13.95
CA ARG A 191 1.70 -21.08 14.03
C ARG A 191 2.29 -21.29 12.66
N VAL A 192 3.57 -20.99 12.56
CA VAL A 192 4.42 -21.31 11.41
C VAL A 192 5.59 -22.15 11.88
N GLU A 193 5.85 -23.25 11.18
CA GLU A 193 7.03 -24.09 11.39
C GLU A 193 7.80 -24.21 10.07
N ARG A 194 9.13 -24.10 10.14
CA ARG A 194 10.06 -24.28 9.02
C ARG A 194 11.31 -25.01 9.50
N SER A 195 12.02 -25.65 8.59
CA SER A 195 13.29 -26.29 8.88
C SER A 195 14.27 -26.20 7.73
N VAL A 196 15.56 -26.26 8.06
CA VAL A 196 16.64 -26.33 7.09
C VAL A 196 17.72 -27.29 7.58
N LEU A 197 18.36 -28.00 6.65
CA LEU A 197 19.57 -28.76 6.95
C LEU A 197 20.79 -27.83 6.83
N VAL A 198 21.57 -27.76 7.91
CA VAL A 198 22.80 -26.96 8.00
C VAL A 198 24.00 -27.90 8.01
N GLN A 199 24.96 -27.68 7.11
CA GLN A 199 26.19 -28.48 7.04
C GLN A 199 27.20 -28.05 8.12
N ALA A 200 26.78 -28.11 9.38
CA ALA A 200 27.60 -27.79 10.55
C ALA A 200 27.11 -28.56 11.78
N ALA A 201 28.00 -28.79 12.74
CA ALA A 201 27.66 -29.41 14.02
C ALA A 201 26.73 -28.50 14.86
N PRO A 202 25.91 -29.07 15.78
CA PRO A 202 24.95 -28.29 16.56
C PRO A 202 25.59 -27.15 17.36
N ALA A 203 26.81 -27.33 17.85
CA ALA A 203 27.55 -26.29 18.56
C ALA A 203 27.85 -25.06 17.69
N ALA A 204 28.16 -25.24 16.41
CA ALA A 204 28.40 -24.13 15.49
C ALA A 204 27.11 -23.35 15.20
N VAL A 205 26.00 -24.06 14.96
CA VAL A 205 24.67 -23.46 14.76
C VAL A 205 24.21 -22.73 16.03
N TRP A 206 24.43 -23.32 17.20
CA TRP A 206 24.07 -22.75 18.49
C TRP A 206 24.76 -21.42 18.76
N ARG A 207 26.06 -21.30 18.45
CA ARG A 207 26.79 -20.02 18.58
C ARG A 207 26.15 -18.94 17.73
N GLN A 208 25.83 -19.24 16.48
CA GLN A 208 25.19 -18.26 15.57
C GLN A 208 23.78 -17.87 16.04
N LEU A 209 23.04 -18.79 16.67
CA LEU A 209 21.73 -18.48 17.25
C LEU A 209 21.84 -17.53 18.45
N LEU A 210 22.85 -17.68 19.31
CA LEU A 210 22.98 -16.85 20.51
C LEU A 210 23.66 -15.51 20.22
N ASP A 211 24.57 -15.46 19.25
CA ASP A 211 25.39 -14.28 18.97
C ASP A 211 25.27 -13.88 17.50
N ALA A 212 24.12 -13.31 17.15
CA ALA A 212 23.83 -12.80 15.83
C ALA A 212 24.14 -11.31 15.75
N ASP A 213 25.43 -10.95 15.79
CA ASP A 213 25.86 -9.55 15.73
C ASP A 213 26.07 -9.05 14.28
N HIS A 214 26.13 -7.74 14.09
CA HIS A 214 26.46 -7.06 12.84
C HIS A 214 25.71 -7.64 11.62
N ILE A 215 24.41 -7.82 11.74
CA ILE A 215 23.56 -8.35 10.67
C ILE A 215 23.51 -7.32 9.54
N ARG A 216 24.03 -7.70 8.37
CA ARG A 216 24.01 -6.86 7.17
C ARG A 216 22.68 -7.04 6.45
N ALA A 217 22.16 -5.97 5.86
CA ALA A 217 20.92 -6.01 5.10
C ALA A 217 20.92 -7.13 4.04
N ALA A 218 22.00 -7.28 3.28
CA ALA A 218 22.14 -8.31 2.23
C ALA A 218 22.04 -9.76 2.73
N GLU A 219 22.15 -10.01 4.05
CA GLU A 219 21.99 -11.36 4.60
C GLU A 219 20.50 -11.74 4.76
N VAL A 220 19.62 -10.75 4.88
CA VAL A 220 18.21 -10.92 5.29
C VAL A 220 17.20 -10.19 4.40
N ASP A 221 17.59 -9.23 3.58
CA ASP A 221 16.73 -8.34 2.76
C ASP A 221 15.84 -9.05 1.74
N ARG A 222 16.15 -10.32 1.43
CA ARG A 222 15.29 -11.18 0.60
C ARG A 222 13.90 -11.40 1.20
N ALA A 223 13.73 -11.31 2.52
CA ALA A 223 12.41 -11.50 3.13
C ALA A 223 11.46 -10.38 2.70
N TRP A 224 10.25 -10.76 2.29
CA TRP A 224 9.20 -9.86 1.83
C TRP A 224 8.88 -8.75 2.82
N MET A 225 8.88 -9.06 4.12
CA MET A 225 8.61 -8.07 5.16
C MET A 225 9.56 -6.87 5.09
N TYR A 226 10.85 -7.09 4.80
CA TYR A 226 11.82 -6.00 4.69
C TYR A 226 11.64 -5.20 3.40
N ARG A 227 11.28 -5.89 2.31
CA ARG A 227 11.02 -5.26 1.00
C ARG A 227 9.79 -4.36 0.99
N ILE A 228 8.82 -4.62 1.87
CA ILE A 228 7.61 -3.80 2.03
C ILE A 228 7.76 -2.71 3.10
N GLY A 229 8.95 -2.56 3.70
CA GLY A 229 9.30 -1.43 4.55
C GLY A 229 9.50 -1.73 6.04
N VAL A 230 9.41 -2.99 6.48
CA VAL A 230 9.82 -3.37 7.83
C VAL A 230 11.34 -3.17 7.97
N PRO A 231 11.84 -2.51 9.03
CA PRO A 231 13.27 -2.34 9.20
C PRO A 231 14.00 -3.69 9.36
N THR A 232 15.21 -3.81 8.81
CA THR A 232 16.01 -5.03 8.93
C THR A 232 16.60 -5.17 10.34
N PRO A 233 16.82 -6.40 10.85
CA PRO A 233 17.57 -6.61 12.08
C PRO A 233 19.03 -6.16 11.91
N LEU A 234 19.59 -5.66 13.00
CA LEU A 234 20.98 -5.18 13.10
C LEU A 234 21.80 -6.08 14.01
N ALA A 235 21.21 -6.53 15.13
CA ALA A 235 21.85 -7.44 16.06
C ALA A 235 20.82 -8.20 16.89
N GLY A 236 21.19 -9.40 17.34
CA GLY A 236 20.48 -10.23 18.30
C GLY A 236 21.48 -10.85 19.26
N LEU A 237 21.84 -10.12 20.31
CA LEU A 237 22.90 -10.50 21.25
C LEU A 237 22.30 -11.16 22.49
N THR A 238 22.67 -12.41 22.75
CA THR A 238 22.24 -13.13 23.94
C THR A 238 23.28 -13.07 25.04
N HIS A 239 22.84 -12.76 26.25
CA HIS A 239 23.60 -12.91 27.48
C HIS A 239 22.77 -13.69 28.51
N GLU A 240 23.45 -14.26 29.50
CA GLU A 240 22.82 -14.98 30.60
C GLU A 240 22.71 -14.06 31.82
N ASP A 241 21.53 -14.03 32.44
CA ASP A 241 21.23 -13.28 33.65
C ASP A 241 20.51 -14.16 34.69
N ALA A 242 20.11 -13.58 35.83
CA ALA A 242 19.47 -14.32 36.91
C ALA A 242 18.12 -14.97 36.53
N ALA A 243 17.49 -14.56 35.42
CA ALA A 243 16.23 -15.09 34.90
C ALA A 243 16.40 -16.06 33.73
N GLY A 244 17.64 -16.34 33.31
CA GLY A 244 17.98 -17.25 32.22
C GLY A 244 18.66 -16.53 31.05
N LEU A 245 18.30 -16.88 29.81
CA LEU A 245 18.85 -16.19 28.64
C LEU A 245 18.02 -14.95 28.29
N THR A 246 18.69 -13.81 28.16
CA THR A 246 18.12 -12.58 27.62
C THR A 246 18.80 -12.26 26.29
N ARG A 247 18.01 -12.16 25.21
CA ARG A 247 18.45 -11.64 23.91
C ARG A 247 17.99 -10.21 23.73
N GLU A 248 18.94 -9.32 23.48
CA GLU A 248 18.68 -7.96 23.04
C GLU A 248 18.63 -7.91 21.52
N VAL A 249 17.47 -7.55 20.98
CA VAL A 249 17.26 -7.41 19.54
C VAL A 249 17.28 -5.93 19.19
N ARG A 250 18.08 -5.57 18.20
CA ARG A 250 18.12 -4.24 17.60
C ARG A 250 17.81 -4.34 16.13
N MET A 251 16.99 -3.43 15.63
CA MET A 251 16.63 -3.35 14.21
C MET A 251 16.78 -1.90 13.72
N GLY A 252 16.68 -1.71 12.41
CA GLY A 252 16.70 -0.38 11.80
C GLY A 252 15.59 0.53 12.37
N LYS A 253 15.75 1.84 12.14
CA LYS A 253 14.83 2.88 12.67
C LYS A 253 14.68 2.89 14.20
N GLY A 254 15.69 2.43 14.94
CA GLY A 254 15.73 2.51 16.41
C GLY A 254 14.85 1.50 17.14
N ILE A 255 14.27 0.53 16.43
CA ILE A 255 13.48 -0.54 17.03
C ILE A 255 14.40 -1.40 17.90
N HIS A 256 13.94 -1.67 19.12
CA HIS A 256 14.68 -2.50 20.08
C HIS A 256 13.72 -3.24 21.00
N PHE A 257 13.98 -4.51 21.29
CA PHE A 257 13.17 -5.27 22.24
C PHE A 257 13.99 -6.40 22.83
N ARG A 258 13.46 -7.01 23.90
CA ARG A 258 14.09 -8.16 24.54
C ARG A 258 13.34 -9.44 24.23
N GLN A 259 14.06 -10.53 24.17
CA GLN A 259 13.50 -11.86 24.21
C GLN A 259 14.07 -12.60 25.41
N ARG A 260 13.23 -13.28 26.20
CA ARG A 260 13.69 -14.07 27.33
C ARG A 260 13.46 -15.55 27.10
N SER A 261 14.37 -16.37 27.63
CA SER A 261 14.23 -17.82 27.66
C SER A 261 14.53 -18.35 29.07
N ALA A 262 13.51 -18.95 29.68
CA ALA A 262 13.66 -19.76 30.89
C ALA A 262 13.74 -21.27 30.59
N ASP A 263 13.57 -21.65 29.32
CA ASP A 263 13.50 -23.04 28.86
C ASP A 263 14.42 -23.21 27.64
N TRP A 264 15.64 -23.70 27.89
CA TRP A 264 16.64 -23.96 26.87
C TRP A 264 17.53 -25.15 27.24
N GLN A 265 18.09 -25.79 26.21
CA GLN A 265 19.12 -26.82 26.32
C GLN A 265 20.21 -26.54 25.29
N PRO A 266 21.46 -26.25 25.72
CA PRO A 266 22.56 -25.92 24.82
C PRO A 266 22.70 -26.91 23.66
N GLY A 267 22.77 -26.38 22.44
CA GLY A 267 22.93 -27.17 21.22
C GLY A 267 21.73 -28.03 20.82
N ARG A 268 20.59 -27.91 21.51
CA ARG A 268 19.38 -28.71 21.25
C ARG A 268 18.12 -27.89 21.07
N TYR A 269 17.91 -26.88 21.91
CA TYR A 269 16.62 -26.21 21.97
C TYR A 269 16.70 -24.87 22.71
N VAL A 270 15.93 -23.88 22.25
CA VAL A 270 15.66 -22.64 23.00
C VAL A 270 14.28 -22.10 22.66
N GLN A 271 13.52 -21.68 23.68
CA GLN A 271 12.25 -20.98 23.50
C GLN A 271 12.34 -19.52 23.98
N TRP A 272 12.10 -18.61 23.05
CA TRP A 272 12.08 -17.17 23.24
C TRP A 272 10.66 -16.67 23.45
N GLN A 273 10.46 -15.87 24.50
CA GLN A 273 9.26 -15.06 24.73
C GLN A 273 9.61 -13.60 24.50
N TYR A 274 8.75 -12.88 23.76
CA TYR A 274 9.00 -11.49 23.41
C TYR A 274 8.59 -10.55 24.55
N GLN A 275 9.39 -9.51 24.76
CA GLN A 275 9.13 -8.43 25.71
C GLN A 275 9.31 -7.09 25.00
N PHE A 276 8.17 -6.47 24.67
CA PHE A 276 8.11 -5.14 24.11
C PHE A 276 7.87 -4.13 25.23
N ALA A 277 8.75 -3.15 25.35
CA ALA A 277 8.55 -1.98 26.18
C ALA A 277 7.79 -0.90 25.38
N PRO A 278 7.19 0.12 26.03
CA PRO A 278 6.46 1.19 25.31
C PRO A 278 7.31 1.95 24.27
N ASP A 279 8.64 1.94 24.41
CA ASP A 279 9.60 2.57 23.49
C ASP A 279 10.23 1.57 22.49
N SER A 280 9.85 0.29 22.54
CA SER A 280 10.44 -0.75 21.70
C SER A 280 10.24 -0.49 20.20
N ILE A 281 9.12 0.13 19.83
CA ILE A 281 8.77 0.47 18.47
C ILE A 281 8.53 1.99 18.42
N PRO A 282 9.56 2.78 18.07
CA PRO A 282 9.40 4.23 17.92
C PRO A 282 8.33 4.57 16.87
N ARG A 283 7.60 5.67 17.09
CA ARG A 283 6.58 6.14 16.13
C ARG A 283 7.15 6.31 14.73
N GLY A 284 6.44 5.81 13.72
CA GLY A 284 6.87 5.81 12.32
C GLY A 284 8.01 4.83 11.99
N ALA A 285 8.51 4.05 12.95
CA ALA A 285 9.44 2.97 12.67
C ALA A 285 8.73 1.82 11.93
N LEU A 286 7.54 1.46 12.41
CA LEU A 286 6.57 0.56 11.78
C LEU A 286 5.26 1.32 11.54
N ASP A 287 4.21 0.58 11.17
CA ASP A 287 2.87 1.16 11.09
C ASP A 287 2.27 1.36 12.49
N ASP A 288 1.91 2.59 12.82
CA ASP A 288 1.42 2.96 14.15
C ASP A 288 0.03 2.35 14.48
N HIS A 289 -0.72 1.85 13.49
CA HIS A 289 -2.00 1.17 13.71
C HIS A 289 -1.84 -0.34 13.97
N VAL A 290 -0.70 -0.93 13.58
CA VAL A 290 -0.40 -2.35 13.77
C VAL A 290 0.98 -2.51 14.42
N GLU A 291 0.99 -2.34 15.74
CA GLU A 291 2.18 -2.55 16.56
C GLU A 291 2.42 -4.06 16.81
N ILE A 292 3.67 -4.50 16.73
CA ILE A 292 4.07 -5.86 17.12
C ILE A 292 4.01 -5.96 18.65
N GLY A 293 3.21 -6.88 19.17
CA GLY A 293 2.91 -6.95 20.60
C GLY A 293 1.67 -6.14 20.98
N GLY A 294 1.07 -5.45 20.01
CA GLY A 294 -0.12 -4.63 20.18
C GLY A 294 -1.42 -5.41 20.03
N ARG A 295 -2.54 -4.66 20.02
CA ARG A 295 -3.89 -5.23 20.04
C ARG A 295 -4.20 -6.14 18.85
N TYR A 296 -3.80 -5.78 17.64
CA TYR A 296 -4.18 -6.48 16.40
C TYR A 296 -3.25 -7.63 16.02
N PHE A 297 -1.97 -7.55 16.41
CA PHE A 297 -0.95 -8.53 16.07
C PHE A 297 0.09 -8.63 17.18
N ASP A 298 0.44 -9.86 17.56
CA ASP A 298 1.37 -10.10 18.67
C ASP A 298 2.21 -11.35 18.42
N LEU A 299 3.54 -11.23 18.54
CA LEU A 299 4.47 -12.36 18.47
C LEU A 299 4.62 -12.95 19.87
N THR A 300 3.99 -14.10 20.10
CA THR A 300 3.90 -14.67 21.46
C THR A 300 5.11 -15.54 21.80
N GLY A 301 5.74 -16.18 20.81
CA GLY A 301 6.93 -16.96 21.06
C GLY A 301 7.63 -17.46 19.81
N THR A 302 8.93 -17.69 19.94
CA THR A 302 9.74 -18.35 18.91
C THR A 302 10.55 -19.47 19.53
N ARG A 303 10.56 -20.63 18.88
CA ARG A 303 11.28 -21.81 19.33
C ARG A 303 12.25 -22.26 18.24
N TYR A 304 13.48 -22.53 18.65
CA TYR A 304 14.46 -23.21 17.81
C TYR A 304 14.71 -24.62 18.34
N THR A 305 14.78 -25.60 17.44
CA THR A 305 15.21 -26.98 17.76
C THR A 305 16.32 -27.38 16.82
N LEU A 306 17.38 -27.97 17.37
CA LEU A 306 18.55 -28.46 16.66
C LEU A 306 18.57 -29.98 16.80
N VAL A 307 18.40 -30.69 15.68
CA VAL A 307 18.43 -32.16 15.65
C VAL A 307 19.68 -32.60 14.89
N PRO A 308 20.63 -33.29 15.54
CA PRO A 308 21.81 -33.83 14.85
C PRO A 308 21.41 -34.81 13.74
N ARG A 309 22.04 -34.68 12.58
CA ARG A 309 21.88 -35.54 11.39
C ARG A 309 23.27 -35.93 10.86
N GLY A 310 23.96 -36.78 11.62
CA GLY A 310 25.36 -37.12 11.34
C GLY A 310 26.27 -35.90 11.57
N ALA A 311 27.01 -35.49 10.54
CA ALA A 311 27.83 -34.27 10.57
C ALA A 311 27.03 -32.96 10.39
N ALA A 312 25.78 -33.06 9.95
CA ALA A 312 24.89 -31.93 9.74
C ALA A 312 23.92 -31.74 10.91
N THR A 313 23.25 -30.59 10.95
CA THR A 313 22.19 -30.27 11.93
C THR A 313 20.93 -29.86 11.20
N GLU A 314 19.81 -30.50 11.53
CA GLU A 314 18.50 -30.01 11.13
C GLU A 314 18.07 -28.92 12.11
N LEU A 315 18.05 -27.67 11.65
CA LEU A 315 17.58 -26.52 12.41
C LEU A 315 16.11 -26.27 12.09
N ARG A 316 15.26 -26.28 13.11
CA ARG A 316 13.83 -25.97 13.00
C ARG A 316 13.52 -24.66 13.71
N ILE A 317 12.70 -23.82 13.11
CA ILE A 317 12.08 -22.67 13.74
C ILE A 317 10.57 -22.89 13.82
N ARG A 318 10.00 -22.54 14.97
CA ARG A 318 8.56 -22.43 15.16
C ARG A 318 8.24 -21.05 15.71
N MET A 319 7.33 -20.34 15.07
CA MET A 319 6.85 -19.04 15.52
C MET A 319 5.36 -19.12 15.84
N ASP A 320 4.99 -18.72 17.04
CA ASP A 320 3.62 -18.61 17.54
C ASP A 320 3.24 -17.12 17.59
N TYR A 321 2.06 -16.77 17.08
CA TYR A 321 1.59 -15.39 17.02
C TYR A 321 0.07 -15.29 17.12
N ARG A 322 -0.44 -14.15 17.60
CA ARG A 322 -1.86 -13.81 17.66
C ARG A 322 -2.23 -12.86 16.54
N VAL A 323 -3.38 -13.10 15.91
CA VAL A 323 -4.07 -12.12 15.06
C VAL A 323 -5.45 -11.86 15.66
N SER A 324 -5.81 -10.59 15.83
CA SER A 324 -7.03 -10.15 16.53
C SER A 324 -7.69 -9.00 15.80
N THR A 325 -8.22 -9.27 14.61
CA THR A 325 -8.99 -8.32 13.79
C THR A 325 -10.36 -8.89 13.47
N GLY A 326 -11.35 -8.04 13.17
CA GLY A 326 -12.65 -8.52 12.68
C GLY A 326 -12.62 -9.07 11.24
N PHE A 327 -11.48 -8.96 10.55
CA PHE A 327 -11.25 -9.52 9.21
C PHE A 327 -10.09 -10.54 9.20
N ASN A 328 -9.98 -11.36 10.24
CA ASN A 328 -8.95 -12.42 10.34
C ASN A 328 -8.90 -13.37 9.15
N TRP A 329 -10.00 -13.54 8.41
CA TRP A 329 -10.03 -14.32 7.16
C TRP A 329 -9.04 -13.79 6.11
N TYR A 330 -8.70 -12.50 6.17
CA TYR A 330 -7.70 -11.84 5.33
C TYR A 330 -6.36 -11.70 6.06
N ALA A 331 -6.38 -11.19 7.30
CA ALA A 331 -5.16 -10.88 8.04
C ALA A 331 -4.35 -12.13 8.43
N ALA A 332 -5.01 -13.23 8.82
CA ALA A 332 -4.30 -14.43 9.29
C ALA A 332 -3.55 -15.18 8.18
N PRO A 333 -4.11 -15.43 6.98
CA PRO A 333 -3.35 -15.99 5.86
C PRO A 333 -2.18 -15.10 5.42
N LEU A 334 -2.39 -13.78 5.38
CA LEU A 334 -1.35 -12.82 5.03
C LEU A 334 -0.19 -12.85 6.03
N ALA A 335 -0.49 -12.82 7.33
CA ALA A 335 0.52 -12.95 8.39
C ALA A 335 1.25 -14.30 8.32
N ARG A 336 0.53 -15.40 8.05
CA ARG A 336 1.13 -16.73 7.89
C ARG A 336 2.15 -16.77 6.75
N TRP A 337 1.83 -16.13 5.63
CA TRP A 337 2.73 -16.02 4.48
C TRP A 337 3.97 -15.19 4.82
N LEU A 338 3.80 -13.98 5.40
CA LEU A 338 4.91 -13.10 5.79
C LEU A 338 5.84 -13.75 6.82
N ILE A 339 5.28 -14.37 7.85
CA ILE A 339 6.06 -15.04 8.92
C ILE A 339 6.73 -16.31 8.39
N GLY A 340 6.08 -17.02 7.45
CA GLY A 340 6.67 -18.14 6.73
C GLY A 340 7.91 -17.74 5.95
N ASP A 341 7.79 -16.71 5.13
CA ASP A 341 8.89 -16.17 4.32
C ASP A 341 10.03 -15.63 5.19
N PHE A 342 9.71 -14.95 6.28
CA PHE A 342 10.69 -14.55 7.29
C PHE A 342 11.40 -15.76 7.92
N SER A 343 10.64 -16.80 8.29
CA SER A 343 11.18 -18.02 8.91
C SER A 343 12.17 -18.73 7.97
N ASP A 344 11.85 -18.81 6.68
CA ASP A 344 12.74 -19.39 5.67
C ASP A 344 14.00 -18.55 5.50
N THR A 345 13.87 -17.22 5.50
CA THR A 345 15.00 -16.29 5.39
C THR A 345 15.94 -16.35 6.59
N ILE A 346 15.40 -16.34 7.82
CA ILE A 346 16.22 -16.34 9.03
C ILE A 346 16.92 -17.70 9.24
N LEU A 347 16.28 -18.80 8.84
CA LEU A 347 16.93 -20.12 8.81
C LEU A 347 18.10 -20.14 7.83
N ALA A 348 17.92 -19.58 6.63
CA ALA A 348 18.99 -19.48 5.66
C ALA A 348 20.14 -18.58 6.14
N PHE A 349 19.83 -17.49 6.84
CA PHE A 349 20.82 -16.65 7.52
C PHE A 349 21.69 -17.46 8.50
N TYR A 350 21.08 -18.17 9.45
CA TYR A 350 21.82 -18.99 10.42
C TYR A 350 22.61 -20.11 9.74
N ARG A 351 22.04 -20.72 8.70
CA ARG A 351 22.72 -21.72 7.89
C ARG A 351 24.01 -21.18 7.29
N HIS A 352 23.95 -20.06 6.57
CA HIS A 352 25.11 -19.50 5.88
C HIS A 352 26.22 -19.12 6.87
N ARG A 353 25.88 -18.48 7.99
CA ARG A 353 26.89 -18.13 9.01
C ARG A 353 27.51 -19.35 9.66
N ALA A 354 26.71 -20.37 9.99
CA ALA A 354 27.20 -21.58 10.64
C ALA A 354 28.09 -22.42 9.70
N GLU A 355 27.73 -22.54 8.43
CA GLU A 355 28.53 -23.26 7.42
C GLU A 355 29.85 -22.51 7.13
N ALA A 356 29.83 -21.18 7.01
CA ALA A 356 31.04 -20.38 6.82
C ALA A 356 32.00 -20.49 8.01
N ALA A 357 31.47 -20.46 9.24
CA ALA A 357 32.27 -20.61 10.47
C ALA A 357 32.80 -22.04 10.67
N ALA A 358 32.22 -23.05 10.02
CA ALA A 358 32.71 -24.42 10.06
C ALA A 358 33.76 -24.71 8.97
N ALA A 359 33.79 -23.91 7.91
CA ALA A 359 34.76 -24.00 6.82
C ALA A 359 36.03 -23.18 7.07
N SER A 360 36.01 -22.28 8.06
CA SER A 360 37.15 -21.49 8.55
C SER A 360 37.83 -22.23 9.69
#